data_AF-S0F667-F1
#
_entry.id   AF-S0F667-F1
#
_cell.length_a   1.000
_cell.length_b   1.000
_cell.length_c   1.000
_cell.angle_alpha   90.00
_cell.angle_beta   90.00
_cell.angle_gamma   90.00
#
_symmetry.space_group_name_H-M   'P 1'
#
loop_
_entity.id
_entity.type
_entity.pdbx_description
1 polymer ?
#
loop_
_entity_poly.entity_id
_entity_poly.type
_entity_poly.pdbx_seq_one_letter_code
_entity_poly.pdbx_strand_id
1 'polypeptide(L)'
;MALVNEHLLKLPNNHFLLNMEKKINTFKVTHPKAHLISLGTGDVTRPLPQASIDAMHKAIDEMGCIDSFHGYAPEQGYSFLTEAILKHDYAARGVSLEPGEIFINDGTKREVGDIGDLLRHDNSIGVTTPICPIYIVANVTYGRAGTPQPDGTWSNVVYLPCLPENNFIPQIPSQRIDIIYLSFPNNPTGAVITKNELKKWVNYAIANDTLIMYDAAYEAYIQDPDLPHSIYEIKGAKKVAIEFRSFSKTAGFTGVRCGYTVIPKELTAGTLAGQRISLNELWKRRIAARNNGVSYITQRAAEAIYSPEGKKQIKETIAYYMHNAQILKEGLSHAGLQIYGGEHAPYLWIRIPERTTAWKFFEQLLYEAQTIVTPGTGFGPEGENYIRLSTFAKYEECQEAVRRIRKCI
;
A
#
# COMPACT_ATOMS: atom_id res chain seq x y z
N MET A 1 34.45 -18.07 7.55
CA MET A 1 33.74 -17.42 6.43
C MET A 1 32.48 -16.79 6.97
N ALA A 2 32.18 -15.53 6.64
CA ALA A 2 30.87 -14.95 6.95
C ALA A 2 29.81 -15.58 6.03
N LEU A 3 28.67 -16.00 6.58
CA LEU A 3 27.56 -16.58 5.82
C LEU A 3 26.55 -15.49 5.47
N VAL A 4 25.99 -15.55 4.26
CA VAL A 4 24.95 -14.63 3.81
C VAL A 4 23.58 -15.02 4.36
N ASN A 5 22.60 -14.10 4.34
CA ASN A 5 21.19 -14.46 4.57
C ASN A 5 20.66 -15.20 3.33
N GLU A 6 20.70 -16.53 3.36
CA GLU A 6 20.26 -17.39 2.25
C GLU A 6 18.77 -17.26 1.92
N HIS A 7 17.95 -16.69 2.82
CA HIS A 7 16.55 -16.42 2.49
C HIS A 7 16.39 -15.43 1.34
N LEU A 8 17.32 -14.48 1.19
CA LEU A 8 17.32 -13.55 0.05
C LEU A 8 17.56 -14.25 -1.28
N LEU A 9 18.29 -15.37 -1.28
CA LEU A 9 18.55 -16.17 -2.49
C LEU A 9 17.31 -16.92 -2.97
N LYS A 10 16.28 -17.05 -2.13
CA LYS A 10 15.00 -17.67 -2.50
C LYS A 10 14.11 -16.72 -3.30
N LEU A 11 14.35 -15.40 -3.24
CA LEU A 11 13.61 -14.46 -4.06
C LEU A 11 13.95 -14.72 -5.54
N PRO A 12 12.96 -14.79 -6.43
CA PRO A 12 13.22 -15.07 -7.82
C PRO A 12 14.12 -13.98 -8.43
N ASN A 13 15.22 -14.40 -9.07
CA ASN A 13 16.22 -13.52 -9.71
C ASN A 13 15.60 -12.52 -10.70
N ASN A 14 14.45 -12.87 -11.29
CA ASN A 14 13.64 -12.01 -12.14
C ASN A 14 12.48 -11.43 -11.34
N HIS A 15 12.77 -10.52 -10.39
CA HIS A 15 11.74 -9.78 -9.67
C HIS A 15 10.74 -9.20 -10.68
N PHE A 16 9.44 -9.46 -10.48
CA PHE A 16 8.36 -9.14 -11.43
C PHE A 16 8.50 -7.75 -12.08
N LEU A 17 8.75 -6.72 -11.26
CA LEU A 17 8.96 -5.35 -11.72
C LEU A 17 10.21 -5.19 -12.62
N LEU A 18 11.32 -5.86 -12.32
CA LEU A 18 12.53 -5.80 -13.15
C LEU A 18 12.30 -6.42 -14.53
N ASN A 19 11.51 -7.50 -14.61
CA ASN A 19 11.16 -8.10 -15.90
C ASN A 19 10.26 -7.16 -16.72
N MET A 20 9.27 -6.54 -16.08
CA MET A 20 8.42 -5.53 -16.70
C MET A 20 9.23 -4.33 -17.20
N GLU A 21 10.13 -3.78 -16.37
CA GLU A 21 11.03 -2.69 -16.71
C GLU A 21 11.95 -3.06 -17.88
N LYS A 22 12.52 -4.27 -17.88
CA LYS A 22 13.34 -4.77 -18.99
C LYS A 22 12.56 -4.76 -20.31
N LYS A 23 11.33 -5.25 -20.32
CA LYS A 23 10.47 -5.26 -21.52
C LYS A 23 10.13 -3.83 -21.97
N ILE A 24 9.76 -2.95 -21.04
CA ILE A 24 9.48 -1.53 -21.32
C ILE A 24 10.71 -0.84 -21.91
N ASN A 25 11.90 -1.06 -21.34
CA ASN A 25 13.13 -0.46 -21.82
C ASN A 25 13.53 -0.98 -23.21
N THR A 26 13.40 -2.29 -23.45
CA THR A 26 13.58 -2.86 -24.80
C THR A 26 12.62 -2.23 -25.80
N PHE A 27 11.35 -2.04 -25.43
CA PHE A 27 10.37 -1.38 -26.28
C PHE A 27 10.79 0.07 -26.60
N LYS A 28 11.16 0.86 -25.58
CA LYS A 28 11.62 2.25 -25.76
C LYS A 28 12.81 2.37 -26.70
N VAL A 29 13.78 1.45 -26.59
CA VAL A 29 14.98 1.43 -27.45
C VAL A 29 14.63 1.05 -28.90
N THR A 30 13.75 0.07 -29.08
CA THR A 30 13.36 -0.41 -30.42
C THR A 30 12.32 0.48 -31.11
N HIS A 31 11.60 1.31 -30.35
CA HIS A 31 10.56 2.21 -30.85
C HIS A 31 10.75 3.65 -30.32
N PRO A 32 11.86 4.33 -30.66
CA PRO A 32 12.21 5.63 -30.07
C PRO A 32 11.23 6.77 -30.38
N LYS A 33 10.35 6.58 -31.39
CA LYS A 33 9.30 7.53 -31.76
C LYS A 33 7.93 7.20 -31.15
N ALA A 34 7.80 6.07 -30.45
CA ALA A 34 6.54 5.67 -29.82
C ALA A 34 6.22 6.58 -28.63
N HIS A 35 4.96 6.99 -28.51
CA HIS A 35 4.51 7.78 -27.37
C HIS A 35 3.86 6.84 -26.35
N LEU A 36 4.67 6.37 -25.39
CA LEU A 36 4.21 5.47 -24.34
C LEU A 36 3.34 6.20 -23.30
N ILE A 37 2.17 5.62 -23.03
CA ILE A 37 1.30 6.01 -21.92
C ILE A 37 1.53 5.05 -20.76
N SER A 38 1.78 5.57 -19.56
CA SER A 38 2.03 4.75 -18.37
C SER A 38 0.81 4.66 -17.47
N LEU A 39 0.15 3.51 -17.47
CA LEU A 39 -0.88 3.11 -16.49
C LEU A 39 -0.37 1.95 -15.61
N GLY A 40 0.96 1.82 -15.47
CA GLY A 40 1.62 0.69 -14.82
C GLY A 40 1.85 0.89 -13.33
N THR A 41 3.09 1.26 -12.96
CA THR A 41 3.69 1.22 -11.60
C THR A 41 2.90 1.98 -10.52
N GLY A 42 2.01 2.88 -10.90
CA GLY A 42 1.15 3.61 -9.99
C GLY A 42 1.87 4.73 -9.25
N ASP A 43 2.84 5.38 -9.88
CA ASP A 43 3.44 6.61 -9.36
C ASP A 43 2.52 7.81 -9.62
N VAL A 44 2.46 8.76 -8.69
CA VAL A 44 1.58 9.94 -8.82
C VAL A 44 2.12 10.89 -9.90
N THR A 45 1.22 11.60 -10.59
CA THR A 45 1.59 12.48 -11.72
C THR A 45 1.25 13.94 -11.51
N ARG A 46 0.43 14.25 -10.51
CA ARG A 46 0.13 15.62 -10.05
C ARG A 46 1.28 16.10 -9.15
N PRO A 47 1.64 17.40 -9.23
CA PRO A 47 2.66 17.98 -8.37
C PRO A 47 2.23 17.96 -6.89
N LEU A 48 3.19 18.24 -6.01
CA LEU A 48 2.90 18.40 -4.58
C LEU A 48 1.88 19.52 -4.35
N PRO A 49 1.03 19.41 -3.31
CA PRO A 49 0.17 20.51 -2.89
C PRO A 49 0.98 21.77 -2.58
N GLN A 50 0.49 22.93 -3.01
CA GLN A 50 1.19 24.20 -2.76
C GLN A 50 1.41 24.44 -1.27
N ALA A 51 0.46 24.06 -0.40
CA ALA A 51 0.62 24.16 1.05
C ALA A 51 1.83 23.37 1.57
N SER A 52 2.09 22.19 1.00
CA SER A 52 3.27 21.39 1.34
C SER A 52 4.55 22.03 0.81
N ILE A 53 4.54 22.59 -0.40
CA ILE A 53 5.70 23.29 -0.99
C ILE A 53 6.09 24.50 -0.13
N ASP A 54 5.12 25.34 0.24
CA ASP A 54 5.34 26.53 1.06
C ASP A 54 5.89 26.15 2.45
N ALA A 55 5.35 25.08 3.04
CA ALA A 55 5.84 24.55 4.32
C ALA A 55 7.26 23.99 4.22
N MET A 56 7.63 23.34 3.11
CA MET A 56 9.00 22.88 2.87
C MET A 56 9.96 24.06 2.75
N HIS A 57 9.63 25.10 1.98
CA HIS A 57 10.47 26.29 1.84
C HIS A 57 10.71 26.95 3.19
N LYS A 58 9.64 27.17 3.97
CA LYS A 58 9.76 27.72 5.32
C LYS A 58 10.65 26.85 6.22
N ALA A 59 10.47 25.53 6.19
CA ALA A 59 11.27 24.62 7.00
C ALA A 59 12.75 24.61 6.59
N ILE A 60 13.06 24.81 5.30
CA ILE A 60 14.44 24.96 4.81
C ILE A 60 15.06 26.24 5.37
N ASP A 61 14.32 27.36 5.34
CA ASP A 61 14.78 28.63 5.89
C ASP A 61 15.02 28.53 7.41
N GLU A 62 14.12 27.86 8.14
CA GLU A 62 14.28 27.57 9.58
C GLU A 62 15.54 26.74 9.87
N MET A 63 15.84 25.75 9.03
CA MET A 63 17.05 24.92 9.13
C MET A 63 18.34 25.68 8.78
N GLY A 64 18.24 26.84 8.12
CA GLY A 64 19.37 27.71 7.81
C GLY A 64 19.76 28.66 8.96
N CYS A 65 18.94 28.76 10.01
CA CYS A 65 19.16 29.65 11.15
C CYS A 65 19.48 28.88 12.42
N ILE A 66 20.52 29.31 13.16
CA ILE A 66 20.99 28.62 14.37
C ILE A 66 19.91 28.48 15.45
N ASP A 67 19.04 29.49 15.59
CA ASP A 67 18.02 29.54 16.64
C ASP A 67 16.80 28.65 16.34
N SER A 68 16.56 28.31 15.08
CA SER A 68 15.44 27.47 14.62
C SER A 68 15.89 26.15 14.00
N PHE A 69 17.18 25.83 14.06
CA PHE A 69 17.73 24.60 13.52
C PHE A 69 17.23 23.37 14.30
N HIS A 70 16.87 22.31 13.58
CA HIS A 70 16.47 21.04 14.15
C HIS A 70 17.44 19.91 13.77
N GLY A 71 17.92 19.18 14.78
CA GLY A 71 18.79 18.01 14.60
C GLY A 71 18.02 16.74 14.27
N TYR A 72 18.46 15.62 14.85
CA TYR A 72 17.75 14.34 14.72
C TYR A 72 16.30 14.46 15.20
N ALA A 73 15.38 13.87 14.43
CA ALA A 73 13.97 13.86 14.79
C ALA A 73 13.75 13.00 16.04
N PRO A 74 12.70 13.29 16.83
CA PRO A 74 12.27 12.37 17.89
C PRO A 74 11.91 11.00 17.31
N GLU A 75 12.10 9.94 18.09
CA GLU A 75 11.87 8.54 17.65
C GLU A 75 10.49 8.32 17.00
N GLN A 76 9.45 8.96 17.53
CA GLN A 76 8.07 8.81 17.07
C GLN A 76 7.69 9.82 15.97
N GLY A 77 8.56 10.79 15.68
CA GLY A 77 8.25 11.97 14.87
C GLY A 77 7.94 13.20 15.72
N TYR A 78 7.79 14.35 15.07
CA TYR A 78 7.50 15.62 15.74
C TYR A 78 6.03 15.68 16.21
N SER A 79 5.80 16.34 17.36
CA SER A 79 4.47 16.44 17.98
C SER A 79 3.44 17.11 17.06
N PHE A 80 3.83 18.16 16.35
CA PHE A 80 2.92 18.89 15.46
C PHE A 80 2.26 17.99 14.40
N LEU A 81 2.99 17.01 13.87
CA LEU A 81 2.46 16.09 12.85
C LEU A 81 1.63 14.99 13.51
N THR A 82 2.13 14.40 14.61
CA THR A 82 1.40 13.35 15.32
C THR A 82 0.08 13.85 15.88
N GLU A 83 0.02 15.08 16.42
CA GLU A 83 -1.21 15.72 16.88
C GLU A 83 -2.19 16.01 15.71
N ALA A 84 -1.68 16.45 14.55
CA ALA A 84 -2.50 16.65 13.36
C ALA A 84 -3.13 15.34 12.87
N ILE A 85 -2.34 14.25 12.82
CA ILE A 85 -2.82 12.90 12.47
C ILE A 85 -3.90 12.45 13.44
N LEU A 86 -3.65 12.51 14.76
CA LEU A 86 -4.63 12.11 15.78
C LEU A 86 -5.94 12.86 15.64
N LYS A 87 -5.88 14.18 15.42
CA LYS A 87 -7.06 15.02 15.27
C LYS A 87 -7.85 14.70 14.00
N HIS A 88 -7.17 14.58 12.87
CA HIS A 88 -7.82 14.59 11.56
C HIS A 88 -8.08 13.21 10.98
N ASP A 89 -7.21 12.23 11.24
CA ASP A 89 -7.36 10.89 10.67
C ASP A 89 -8.11 9.94 11.60
N TYR A 90 -8.08 10.19 12.92
CA TYR A 90 -8.64 9.30 13.93
C TYR A 90 -9.77 9.92 14.76
N ALA A 91 -9.53 11.02 15.49
CA ALA A 91 -10.53 11.63 16.36
C ALA A 91 -11.76 12.13 15.58
N ALA A 92 -11.55 12.68 14.38
CA ALA A 92 -12.63 13.06 13.47
C ALA A 92 -13.54 11.89 13.05
N ARG A 93 -13.09 10.64 13.26
CA ARG A 93 -13.82 9.40 12.97
C ARG A 93 -14.29 8.69 14.24
N GLY A 94 -14.19 9.34 15.41
CA GLY A 94 -14.53 8.74 16.70
C GLY A 94 -13.51 7.71 17.21
N VAL A 95 -12.32 7.65 16.61
CA VAL A 95 -11.22 6.80 17.09
C VAL A 95 -10.35 7.60 18.06
N SER A 96 -10.22 7.11 19.28
CA SER A 96 -9.30 7.68 20.27
C SER A 96 -7.97 6.93 20.23
N LEU A 97 -6.87 7.64 20.02
CA LEU A 97 -5.49 7.16 20.09
C LEU A 97 -4.64 8.18 20.86
N GLU A 98 -3.48 7.76 21.35
CA GLU A 98 -2.52 8.61 22.04
C GLU A 98 -1.31 8.94 21.14
N PRO A 99 -0.60 10.07 21.35
CA PRO A 99 0.58 10.43 20.56
C PRO A 99 1.65 9.34 20.52
N GLY A 100 1.82 8.63 21.65
CA GLY A 100 2.77 7.52 21.75
C GLY A 100 2.38 6.26 20.96
N GLU A 101 1.21 6.23 20.32
CA GLU A 101 0.75 5.12 19.46
C GLU A 101 1.07 5.36 17.97
N ILE A 102 1.51 6.56 17.60
CA ILE A 102 1.84 6.95 16.22
C ILE A 102 3.35 6.99 16.03
N PHE A 103 3.84 6.41 14.94
CA PHE A 103 5.25 6.40 14.57
C PHE A 103 5.41 6.90 13.14
N ILE A 104 6.01 8.08 12.95
CA ILE A 104 6.29 8.64 11.63
C ILE A 104 7.43 7.86 10.95
N ASN A 105 7.21 7.45 9.70
CA ASN A 105 8.17 6.68 8.91
C ASN A 105 8.31 7.21 7.48
N ASP A 106 9.29 6.71 6.74
CA ASP A 106 9.54 7.13 5.35
C ASP A 106 8.60 6.41 4.34
N GLY A 107 7.70 5.54 4.81
CA GLY A 107 6.60 4.98 4.05
C GLY A 107 6.42 3.46 4.22
N THR A 108 5.20 3.01 3.90
CA THR A 108 4.70 1.65 4.15
C THR A 108 5.59 0.51 3.65
N LYS A 109 6.23 0.64 2.49
CA LYS A 109 7.06 -0.46 1.94
C LYS A 109 8.25 -0.81 2.85
N ARG A 110 8.96 0.20 3.36
CA ARG A 110 10.07 -0.04 4.31
C ARG A 110 9.51 -0.56 5.61
N GLU A 111 8.45 0.08 6.10
CA GLU A 111 7.86 -0.22 7.40
C GLU A 111 7.34 -1.66 7.50
N VAL A 112 6.64 -2.16 6.46
CA VAL A 112 6.17 -3.56 6.38
C VAL A 112 7.34 -4.54 6.42
N GLY A 113 8.50 -4.16 5.86
CA GLY A 113 9.73 -4.92 6.04
C GLY A 113 10.19 -4.87 7.49
N ASP A 114 10.45 -3.67 7.98
CA ASP A 114 11.08 -3.43 9.29
C ASP A 114 10.25 -3.97 10.47
N ILE A 115 8.91 -3.95 10.41
CA ILE A 115 8.03 -4.44 11.48
C ILE A 115 8.21 -5.94 11.73
N GLY A 116 8.71 -6.68 10.74
CA GLY A 116 9.04 -8.09 10.87
C GLY A 116 10.13 -8.37 11.91
N ASP A 117 10.92 -7.37 12.29
CA ASP A 117 11.93 -7.44 13.36
C ASP A 117 11.33 -7.71 14.74
N LEU A 118 10.06 -7.36 14.95
CA LEU A 118 9.36 -7.54 16.23
C LEU A 118 8.92 -8.99 16.47
N LEU A 119 8.87 -9.79 15.40
CA LEU A 119 8.16 -11.05 15.36
C LEU A 119 9.14 -12.20 15.23
N ARG A 120 8.82 -13.35 15.82
CA ARG A 120 9.67 -14.53 15.66
C ARG A 120 9.53 -15.09 14.24
N HIS A 121 10.56 -15.79 13.77
CA HIS A 121 10.63 -16.36 12.42
C HIS A 121 9.74 -17.60 12.23
N ASP A 122 9.21 -18.17 13.31
CA ASP A 122 8.37 -19.37 13.33
C ASP A 122 6.86 -19.07 13.33
N ASN A 123 6.47 -17.78 13.33
CA ASN A 123 5.08 -17.38 13.17
C ASN A 123 4.56 -17.73 11.76
N SER A 124 3.38 -18.34 11.70
CA SER A 124 2.63 -18.55 10.46
C SER A 124 2.11 -17.22 9.89
N ILE A 125 2.07 -17.10 8.56
CA ILE A 125 1.60 -15.89 7.88
C ILE A 125 0.45 -16.20 6.92
N GLY A 126 -0.53 -15.29 6.92
CA GLY A 126 -1.66 -15.28 5.99
C GLY A 126 -1.69 -13.97 5.20
N VAL A 127 -1.97 -14.04 3.91
CA VAL A 127 -2.08 -12.85 3.04
C VAL A 127 -3.33 -12.95 2.20
N THR A 128 -4.06 -11.84 2.02
CA THR A 128 -5.07 -11.78 0.97
C THR A 128 -4.42 -11.96 -0.39
N THR A 129 -5.10 -12.49 -1.40
CA THR A 129 -4.53 -12.60 -2.75
C THR A 129 -5.61 -12.43 -3.82
N PRO A 130 -5.40 -11.61 -4.87
CA PRO A 130 -4.16 -10.90 -5.19
C PRO A 130 -3.90 -9.71 -4.24
N ILE A 131 -2.62 -9.43 -4.00
CA ILE A 131 -2.16 -8.38 -3.10
C ILE A 131 -0.78 -7.85 -3.53
N CYS A 132 -0.41 -6.64 -3.07
CA CYS A 132 0.93 -6.12 -3.25
C CYS A 132 1.99 -7.13 -2.73
N PRO A 133 3.02 -7.49 -3.53
CA PRO A 133 3.97 -8.55 -3.16
C PRO A 133 4.87 -8.20 -1.96
N ILE A 134 4.87 -6.94 -1.50
CA ILE A 134 5.76 -6.47 -0.42
C ILE A 134 5.61 -7.26 0.88
N TYR A 135 4.40 -7.74 1.21
CA TYR A 135 4.14 -8.46 2.46
C TYR A 135 4.77 -9.86 2.42
N ILE A 136 4.67 -10.55 1.28
CA ILE A 136 5.32 -11.85 1.08
C ILE A 136 6.83 -11.65 1.05
N VAL A 137 7.34 -10.69 0.25
CA VAL A 137 8.78 -10.41 0.14
C VAL A 137 9.40 -10.10 1.50
N ALA A 138 8.76 -9.26 2.32
CA ALA A 138 9.20 -9.00 3.69
C ALA A 138 9.36 -10.31 4.48
N ASN A 139 8.36 -11.17 4.47
CA ASN A 139 8.39 -12.45 5.18
C ASN A 139 9.35 -13.49 4.60
N VAL A 140 9.67 -13.43 3.31
CA VAL A 140 10.78 -14.20 2.74
C VAL A 140 12.08 -13.82 3.43
N THR A 141 12.38 -12.53 3.57
CA THR A 141 13.66 -12.07 4.16
C THR A 141 13.87 -12.51 5.61
N TYR A 142 12.77 -12.75 6.35
CA TYR A 142 12.75 -13.29 7.72
C TYR A 142 12.60 -14.81 7.81
N GLY A 143 12.58 -15.52 6.68
CA GLY A 143 12.45 -16.98 6.63
C GLY A 143 11.04 -17.53 6.85
N ARG A 144 10.02 -16.69 7.03
CA ARG A 144 8.63 -17.10 7.32
C ARG A 144 7.89 -17.68 6.12
N ALA A 145 8.23 -17.28 4.90
CA ALA A 145 7.51 -17.69 3.68
C ALA A 145 7.83 -19.12 3.20
N GLY A 146 8.91 -19.75 3.68
CA GLY A 146 9.30 -21.10 3.24
C GLY A 146 10.10 -21.10 1.93
N THR A 147 9.62 -21.83 0.92
CA THR A 147 10.27 -22.02 -0.40
C THR A 147 9.32 -21.69 -1.54
N PRO A 148 9.81 -21.05 -2.62
CA PRO A 148 8.97 -20.75 -3.78
C PRO A 148 8.49 -22.05 -4.45
N GLN A 149 7.26 -22.04 -4.93
CA GLN A 149 6.62 -23.17 -5.62
C GLN A 149 6.46 -22.89 -7.12
N PRO A 150 6.30 -23.93 -7.97
CA PRO A 150 6.15 -23.76 -9.42
C PRO A 150 4.93 -22.94 -9.85
N ASP A 151 3.89 -22.88 -9.03
CA ASP A 151 2.65 -22.14 -9.27
C ASP A 151 2.74 -20.66 -8.85
N GLY A 152 3.92 -20.20 -8.42
CA GLY A 152 4.15 -18.82 -7.96
C GLY A 152 3.80 -18.58 -6.49
N THR A 153 3.37 -19.62 -5.77
CA THR A 153 3.12 -19.54 -4.31
C THR A 153 4.39 -19.80 -3.50
N TRP A 154 4.25 -19.68 -2.18
CA TRP A 154 5.28 -19.95 -1.20
C TRP A 154 4.77 -21.01 -0.21
N SER A 155 5.60 -22.03 0.07
CA SER A 155 5.18 -23.24 0.79
C SER A 155 4.69 -23.03 2.23
N ASN A 156 5.01 -21.90 2.86
CA ASN A 156 4.62 -21.60 4.24
C ASN A 156 3.75 -20.32 4.35
N VAL A 157 3.03 -19.99 3.28
CA VAL A 157 2.11 -18.84 3.24
C VAL A 157 0.69 -19.35 3.07
N VAL A 158 -0.21 -18.90 3.94
CA VAL A 158 -1.65 -19.14 3.80
C VAL A 158 -2.23 -18.05 2.90
N TYR A 159 -2.59 -18.43 1.69
CA TYR A 159 -3.24 -17.53 0.74
C TYR A 159 -4.74 -17.46 1.04
N LEU A 160 -5.27 -16.23 1.11
CA LEU A 160 -6.68 -15.93 1.40
C LEU A 160 -7.30 -15.29 0.14
N PRO A 161 -7.91 -16.07 -0.77
CA PRO A 161 -8.32 -15.57 -2.08
C PRO A 161 -9.42 -14.50 -2.00
N CYS A 162 -9.19 -13.40 -2.71
CA CYS A 162 -10.10 -12.30 -2.99
C CYS A 162 -10.47 -12.39 -4.48
N LEU A 163 -11.62 -12.95 -4.76
CA LEU A 163 -12.07 -13.26 -6.11
C LEU A 163 -13.42 -12.57 -6.40
N PRO A 164 -13.82 -12.39 -7.66
CA PRO A 164 -15.14 -11.87 -7.98
C PRO A 164 -16.29 -12.61 -7.27
N GLU A 165 -16.18 -13.92 -7.11
CA GLU A 165 -17.21 -14.78 -6.52
C GLU A 165 -17.45 -14.50 -5.03
N ASN A 166 -16.46 -13.93 -4.33
CA ASN A 166 -16.57 -13.50 -2.93
C ASN A 166 -16.55 -11.98 -2.76
N ASN A 167 -16.81 -11.24 -3.84
CA ASN A 167 -16.72 -9.77 -3.89
C ASN A 167 -15.37 -9.23 -3.42
N PHE A 168 -14.29 -9.99 -3.67
CA PHE A 168 -12.93 -9.69 -3.23
C PHE A 168 -12.76 -9.57 -1.70
N ILE A 169 -13.68 -10.13 -0.93
CA ILE A 169 -13.57 -10.26 0.53
C ILE A 169 -13.19 -11.71 0.86
N PRO A 170 -12.00 -11.96 1.41
CA PRO A 170 -11.56 -13.31 1.68
C PRO A 170 -12.35 -13.92 2.83
N GLN A 171 -12.51 -15.25 2.77
CA GLN A 171 -13.10 -16.00 3.87
C GLN A 171 -12.13 -16.06 5.06
N ILE A 172 -12.69 -16.05 6.28
CA ILE A 172 -11.92 -16.30 7.50
C ILE A 172 -11.35 -17.74 7.42
N PRO A 173 -10.04 -17.93 7.61
CA PRO A 173 -9.42 -19.25 7.52
C PRO A 173 -9.91 -20.16 8.65
N SER A 174 -10.05 -21.45 8.35
CA SER A 174 -10.41 -22.47 9.34
C SER A 174 -9.29 -22.79 10.32
N GLN A 175 -8.03 -22.58 9.90
CA GLN A 175 -6.85 -22.72 10.74
C GLN A 175 -6.48 -21.39 11.40
N ARG A 176 -5.89 -21.47 12.60
CA ARG A 176 -5.28 -20.33 13.28
C ARG A 176 -4.04 -19.88 12.50
N ILE A 177 -3.92 -18.58 12.29
CA ILE A 177 -2.74 -17.93 11.70
C ILE A 177 -2.21 -16.91 12.71
N ASP A 178 -0.89 -16.81 12.88
CA ASP A 178 -0.29 -15.88 13.83
C ASP A 178 -0.31 -14.44 13.33
N ILE A 179 -0.05 -14.22 12.03
CA ILE A 179 0.00 -12.88 11.41
C ILE A 179 -0.81 -12.87 10.12
N ILE A 180 -1.75 -11.93 9.98
CA ILE A 180 -2.56 -11.77 8.76
C ILE A 180 -2.37 -10.38 8.17
N TYR A 181 -2.07 -10.32 6.87
CA TYR A 181 -2.00 -9.07 6.11
C TYR A 181 -3.34 -8.81 5.41
N LEU A 182 -3.98 -7.70 5.74
CA LEU A 182 -5.18 -7.18 5.08
C LEU A 182 -4.84 -5.83 4.47
N SER A 183 -5.23 -5.58 3.22
CA SER A 183 -5.02 -4.30 2.55
C SER A 183 -6.35 -3.81 1.98
N PHE A 184 -6.88 -2.72 2.55
CA PHE A 184 -8.15 -2.12 2.14
C PHE A 184 -8.08 -0.58 2.21
N PRO A 185 -8.27 0.14 1.09
CA PRO A 185 -8.55 -0.38 -0.25
C PRO A 185 -7.40 -1.24 -0.81
N ASN A 186 -7.75 -2.37 -1.43
CA ASN A 186 -6.80 -3.37 -1.87
C ASN A 186 -6.06 -2.90 -3.14
N ASN A 187 -4.74 -3.08 -3.14
CA ASN A 187 -3.93 -3.06 -4.35
C ASN A 187 -3.57 -4.52 -4.70
N PRO A 188 -4.09 -5.08 -5.81
CA PRO A 188 -4.47 -4.37 -7.04
C PRO A 188 -5.97 -4.19 -7.31
N THR A 189 -6.86 -4.86 -6.57
CA THR A 189 -8.27 -5.03 -6.98
C THR A 189 -9.13 -3.77 -6.86
N GLY A 190 -8.71 -2.82 -6.03
CA GLY A 190 -9.49 -1.67 -5.62
C GLY A 190 -10.62 -2.00 -4.65
N ALA A 191 -10.71 -3.24 -4.19
CA ALA A 191 -11.74 -3.68 -3.26
C ALA A 191 -11.63 -2.95 -1.90
N VAL A 192 -12.77 -2.73 -1.27
CA VAL A 192 -12.92 -2.13 0.06
C VAL A 192 -13.61 -3.13 0.97
N ILE A 193 -13.45 -2.96 2.28
CA ILE A 193 -14.08 -3.82 3.27
C ILE A 193 -15.16 -3.06 4.03
N THR A 194 -16.32 -3.68 4.26
CA THR A 194 -17.38 -3.07 5.07
C THR A 194 -17.04 -3.15 6.56
N LYS A 195 -17.67 -2.31 7.40
CA LYS A 195 -17.52 -2.38 8.86
C LYS A 195 -17.87 -3.75 9.42
N ASN A 196 -18.89 -4.41 8.88
CA ASN A 196 -19.33 -5.73 9.34
C ASN A 196 -18.33 -6.83 8.99
N GLU A 197 -17.77 -6.83 7.78
CA GLU A 197 -16.73 -7.80 7.41
C GLU A 197 -15.43 -7.55 8.18
N LEU A 198 -15.02 -6.30 8.35
CA LEU A 198 -13.83 -5.95 9.14
C LEU A 198 -14.00 -6.36 10.61
N LYS A 199 -15.21 -6.24 11.17
CA LYS A 199 -15.54 -6.75 12.50
C LYS A 199 -15.37 -8.26 12.63
N LYS A 200 -15.68 -9.05 11.59
CA LYS A 200 -15.42 -10.50 11.61
C LYS A 200 -13.93 -10.80 11.72
N TRP A 201 -13.08 -10.07 10.98
CA TRP A 201 -11.63 -10.21 11.07
C TRP A 201 -11.08 -9.83 12.44
N VAL A 202 -11.52 -8.72 13.02
CA VAL A 202 -11.12 -8.32 14.38
C VAL A 202 -11.57 -9.36 15.41
N ASN A 203 -12.80 -9.88 15.31
CA ASN A 203 -13.29 -10.94 16.19
C ASN A 203 -12.48 -12.24 16.05
N TYR A 204 -12.18 -12.66 14.83
CA TYR A 204 -11.30 -13.80 14.56
C TYR A 204 -9.93 -13.60 15.22
N ALA A 205 -9.34 -12.41 15.04
CA ALA A 205 -8.03 -12.12 15.57
C ALA A 205 -7.98 -12.08 17.10
N ILE A 206 -9.02 -11.56 17.74
CA ILE A 206 -9.16 -11.61 19.21
C ILE A 206 -9.30 -13.06 19.68
N ALA A 207 -10.14 -13.86 19.03
CA ALA A 207 -10.39 -15.24 19.42
C ALA A 207 -9.17 -16.15 19.23
N ASN A 208 -8.29 -15.81 18.28
CA ASN A 208 -7.14 -16.63 17.91
C ASN A 208 -5.79 -16.03 18.33
N ASP A 209 -5.77 -14.90 19.02
CA ASP A 209 -4.52 -14.16 19.31
C ASP A 209 -3.67 -13.96 18.03
N THR A 210 -4.35 -13.55 16.95
CA THR A 210 -3.75 -13.24 15.65
C THR A 210 -3.42 -11.76 15.58
N LEU A 211 -2.25 -11.43 15.04
CA LEU A 211 -1.86 -10.07 14.71
C LEU A 211 -2.32 -9.71 13.29
N ILE A 212 -3.16 -8.68 13.16
CA ILE A 212 -3.54 -8.09 11.88
C ILE A 212 -2.55 -6.98 11.52
N MET A 213 -1.94 -7.13 10.35
CA MET A 213 -1.18 -6.10 9.65
C MET A 213 -2.12 -5.44 8.64
N TYR A 214 -2.70 -4.29 9.00
CA TYR A 214 -3.72 -3.60 8.22
C TYR A 214 -3.10 -2.46 7.40
N ASP A 215 -3.02 -2.63 6.09
CA ASP A 215 -2.54 -1.59 5.17
C ASP A 215 -3.70 -0.74 4.64
N ALA A 216 -3.73 0.51 5.07
CA ALA A 216 -4.71 1.52 4.69
C ALA A 216 -4.07 2.66 3.86
N ALA A 217 -3.05 2.37 3.05
CA ALA A 217 -2.34 3.38 2.26
C ALA A 217 -3.17 4.08 1.16
N TYR A 218 -4.35 3.57 0.83
CA TYR A 218 -5.28 4.12 -0.17
C TYR A 218 -6.59 4.62 0.43
N GLU A 219 -6.70 4.67 1.75
CA GLU A 219 -7.91 5.09 2.46
C GLU A 219 -8.48 6.44 2.03
N ALA A 220 -7.62 7.38 1.62
CA ALA A 220 -8.04 8.71 1.20
C ALA A 220 -8.88 8.68 -0.08
N TYR A 221 -8.80 7.58 -0.84
CA TYR A 221 -9.56 7.36 -2.07
C TYR A 221 -10.93 6.73 -1.85
N ILE A 222 -11.26 6.28 -0.63
CA ILE A 222 -12.61 5.80 -0.31
C ILE A 222 -13.60 6.95 -0.50
N GLN A 223 -14.65 6.69 -1.29
CA GLN A 223 -15.68 7.68 -1.64
C GLN A 223 -16.97 7.49 -0.85
N ASP A 224 -17.25 6.26 -0.41
CA ASP A 224 -18.43 5.95 0.40
C ASP A 224 -18.14 6.26 1.89
N PRO A 225 -18.87 7.21 2.51
CA PRO A 225 -18.65 7.61 3.89
C PRO A 225 -19.02 6.53 4.92
N ASP A 226 -19.78 5.50 4.56
CA ASP A 226 -20.18 4.43 5.47
C ASP A 226 -19.10 3.34 5.62
N LEU A 227 -18.13 3.31 4.71
CA LEU A 227 -17.00 2.40 4.75
C LEU A 227 -15.95 2.85 5.81
N PRO A 228 -15.29 1.90 6.49
CA PRO A 228 -14.22 2.22 7.42
C PRO A 228 -12.97 2.68 6.66
N HIS A 229 -12.35 3.76 7.13
CA HIS A 229 -11.03 4.21 6.66
C HIS A 229 -9.90 3.79 7.62
N SER A 230 -10.24 3.28 8.80
CA SER A 230 -9.28 2.69 9.74
C SER A 230 -9.84 1.42 10.35
N ILE A 231 -8.95 0.45 10.63
CA ILE A 231 -9.31 -0.74 11.40
C ILE A 231 -9.74 -0.40 12.82
N TYR A 232 -9.26 0.72 13.37
CA TYR A 232 -9.58 1.14 14.73
C TYR A 232 -10.99 1.75 14.89
N GLU A 233 -11.74 1.91 13.80
CA GLU A 233 -13.19 2.13 13.87
C GLU A 233 -13.93 0.90 14.43
N ILE A 234 -13.28 -0.27 14.44
CA ILE A 234 -13.83 -1.50 15.00
C ILE A 234 -13.39 -1.67 16.46
N LYS A 235 -14.37 -1.80 17.35
CA LYS A 235 -14.13 -2.06 18.77
C LYS A 235 -13.28 -3.33 18.96
N GLY A 236 -12.20 -3.19 19.73
CA GLY A 236 -11.27 -4.28 20.05
C GLY A 236 -10.08 -4.38 19.10
N ALA A 237 -10.09 -3.68 17.95
CA ALA A 237 -8.98 -3.69 16.99
C ALA A 237 -7.63 -3.29 17.60
N LYS A 238 -7.63 -2.38 18.60
CA LYS A 238 -6.41 -1.97 19.30
C LYS A 238 -5.61 -3.11 19.93
N LYS A 239 -6.27 -4.22 20.25
CA LYS A 239 -5.64 -5.38 20.90
C LYS A 239 -4.96 -6.33 19.92
N VAL A 240 -5.22 -6.17 18.63
CA VAL A 240 -4.86 -7.16 17.60
C VAL A 240 -4.32 -6.58 16.31
N ALA A 241 -4.27 -5.26 16.13
CA ALA A 241 -3.93 -4.66 14.84
C ALA A 241 -2.81 -3.62 14.90
N ILE A 242 -1.91 -3.68 13.92
CA ILE A 242 -1.01 -2.60 13.48
C ILE A 242 -1.59 -2.04 12.19
N GLU A 243 -1.72 -0.71 12.11
CA GLU A 243 -2.18 -0.03 10.89
C GLU A 243 -1.05 0.74 10.21
N PHE A 244 -0.93 0.59 8.89
CA PHE A 244 0.01 1.34 8.05
C PHE A 244 -0.72 2.40 7.24
N ARG A 245 -0.16 3.61 7.21
CA ARG A 245 -0.70 4.76 6.48
C ARG A 245 0.37 5.43 5.64
N SER A 246 -0.02 6.05 4.53
CA SER A 246 0.93 6.65 3.60
C SER A 246 0.49 8.01 3.09
N PHE A 247 1.37 9.00 3.17
CA PHE A 247 1.19 10.26 2.46
C PHE A 247 1.58 10.17 0.98
N SER A 248 2.23 9.07 0.57
CA SER A 248 2.69 8.87 -0.82
C SER A 248 1.55 8.98 -1.82
N LYS A 249 0.42 8.34 -1.53
CA LYS A 249 -0.74 8.28 -2.43
C LYS A 249 -1.76 9.36 -2.11
N THR A 250 -1.89 9.74 -0.85
CA THR A 250 -2.79 10.82 -0.41
C THR A 250 -2.31 12.19 -0.87
N ALA A 251 -1.02 12.50 -0.69
CA ALA A 251 -0.44 13.83 -0.90
C ALA A 251 0.62 13.92 -2.01
N GLY A 252 0.83 12.84 -2.76
CA GLY A 252 1.84 12.80 -3.81
C GLY A 252 3.28 12.66 -3.29
N PHE A 253 3.46 12.21 -2.04
CA PHE A 253 4.78 12.10 -1.40
C PHE A 253 5.57 10.85 -1.85
N THR A 254 5.35 10.36 -3.08
CA THR A 254 6.06 9.18 -3.60
C THR A 254 7.57 9.41 -3.67
N GLY A 255 8.02 10.63 -4.00
CA GLY A 255 9.42 11.05 -3.92
C GLY A 255 9.84 11.71 -2.59
N VAL A 256 8.88 12.29 -1.85
CA VAL A 256 9.14 13.01 -0.58
C VAL A 256 9.33 12.05 0.61
N ARG A 257 8.70 10.87 0.53
CA ARG A 257 8.82 9.77 1.48
C ARG A 257 8.37 10.11 2.90
N CYS A 258 7.06 10.01 3.13
CA CYS A 258 6.47 10.10 4.48
C CYS A 258 5.24 9.20 4.59
N GLY A 259 5.09 8.59 5.76
CA GLY A 259 3.95 7.79 6.18
C GLY A 259 3.97 7.67 7.70
N TYR A 260 3.08 6.84 8.23
CA TYR A 260 3.09 6.55 9.66
C TYR A 260 2.49 5.17 9.93
N THR A 261 2.82 4.65 11.10
CA THR A 261 2.30 3.39 11.62
C THR A 261 1.63 3.66 12.93
N VAL A 262 0.51 2.99 13.15
CA VAL A 262 -0.16 2.98 14.44
C VAL A 262 0.08 1.64 15.11
N ILE A 263 0.68 1.69 16.29
CA ILE A 263 0.87 0.52 17.15
C ILE A 263 0.27 0.86 18.50
N PRO A 264 -0.94 0.38 18.81
CA PRO A 264 -1.61 0.70 20.06
C PRO A 264 -0.82 0.20 21.27
N LYS A 265 -0.92 0.91 22.40
CA LYS A 265 -0.28 0.49 23.67
C LYS A 265 -0.88 -0.78 24.25
N GLU A 266 -2.14 -1.05 23.94
CA GLU A 266 -2.84 -2.29 24.30
C GLU A 266 -2.35 -3.52 23.50
N LEU A 267 -1.64 -3.31 22.38
CA LEU A 267 -1.22 -4.39 21.50
C LEU A 267 -0.04 -5.14 22.13
N THR A 268 -0.23 -6.45 22.30
CA THR A 268 0.80 -7.33 22.86
C THR A 268 0.98 -8.58 22.01
N ALA A 269 2.14 -9.21 22.12
CA ALA A 269 2.42 -10.54 21.55
C ALA A 269 3.03 -11.47 22.62
N GLY A 270 2.87 -12.78 22.41
CA GLY A 270 3.39 -13.81 23.32
C GLY A 270 4.87 -14.14 23.09
N THR A 271 5.59 -14.44 24.17
CA THR A 271 6.85 -15.21 24.10
C THR A 271 6.56 -16.71 24.16
N LEU A 272 7.55 -17.56 23.86
CA LEU A 272 7.41 -19.01 24.05
C LEU A 272 7.11 -19.41 25.51
N ALA A 273 7.50 -18.57 26.47
CA ALA A 273 7.22 -18.76 27.89
C ALA A 273 5.82 -18.25 28.31
N GLY A 274 5.01 -17.78 27.37
CA GLY A 274 3.65 -17.28 27.63
C GLY A 274 3.57 -15.84 28.14
N GLN A 275 4.68 -15.10 28.19
CA GLN A 275 4.67 -13.69 28.61
C GLN A 275 4.11 -12.79 27.51
N ARG A 276 3.28 -11.80 27.88
CA ARG A 276 2.78 -10.78 26.94
C ARG A 276 3.73 -9.58 26.93
N ILE A 277 4.24 -9.25 25.75
CA ILE A 277 5.15 -8.13 25.51
C ILE A 277 4.42 -7.06 24.72
N SER A 278 4.53 -5.79 25.14
CA SER A 278 4.02 -4.65 24.38
C SER A 278 4.77 -4.52 23.05
N LEU A 279 4.04 -4.58 21.94
CA LEU A 279 4.63 -4.36 20.62
C LEU A 279 4.96 -2.88 20.40
N ASN A 280 4.22 -1.96 21.01
CA ASN A 280 4.50 -0.52 20.95
C ASN A 280 5.88 -0.19 21.56
N GLU A 281 6.17 -0.67 22.76
CA GLU A 281 7.45 -0.41 23.43
C GLU A 281 8.62 -1.11 22.71
N LEU A 282 8.38 -2.32 22.20
CA LEU A 282 9.41 -3.04 21.44
C LEU A 282 9.72 -2.34 20.11
N TRP A 283 8.70 -1.77 19.45
CA TRP A 283 8.87 -0.98 18.23
C TRP A 283 9.62 0.31 18.47
N LYS A 284 9.26 1.04 19.54
CA LYS A 284 10.00 2.24 19.96
C LYS A 284 11.49 1.94 20.16
N ARG A 285 11.81 0.86 20.90
CA ARG A 285 13.20 0.40 21.08
C ARG A 285 13.88 0.04 19.76
N ARG A 286 13.17 -0.60 18.83
CA ARG A 286 13.69 -0.93 17.51
C ARG A 286 14.04 0.33 16.73
N ILE A 287 13.13 1.31 16.68
CA ILE A 287 13.35 2.58 15.98
C ILE A 287 14.58 3.28 16.54
N ALA A 288 14.67 3.44 17.87
CA ALA A 288 15.80 4.07 18.55
C ALA A 288 17.15 3.44 18.17
N ALA A 289 17.17 2.13 17.90
CA ALA A 289 18.38 1.39 17.54
C ALA A 289 18.74 1.43 16.04
N ARG A 290 17.78 1.75 15.15
CA ARG A 290 17.91 1.50 13.69
C ARG A 290 17.54 2.68 12.79
N ASN A 291 16.99 3.77 13.34
CA ASN A 291 16.49 4.87 12.52
C ASN A 291 16.67 6.23 13.21
N ASN A 292 16.96 7.26 12.41
CA ASN A 292 17.15 8.65 12.86
C ASN A 292 15.92 9.53 12.55
N GLY A 293 14.80 8.91 12.21
CA GLY A 293 13.53 9.55 11.92
C GLY A 293 13.43 10.21 10.55
N VAL A 294 12.22 10.66 10.22
CA VAL A 294 11.93 11.41 8.99
C VAL A 294 12.34 12.88 9.19
N SER A 295 12.90 13.52 8.16
CA SER A 295 13.41 14.88 8.27
C SER A 295 12.35 15.89 8.72
N TYR A 296 12.78 16.93 9.43
CA TYR A 296 11.91 18.04 9.85
C TYR A 296 11.15 18.66 8.67
N ILE A 297 11.85 18.95 7.57
CA ILE A 297 11.28 19.52 6.33
C ILE A 297 10.15 18.65 5.78
N THR A 298 10.36 17.34 5.68
CA THR A 298 9.34 16.40 5.19
C THR A 298 8.14 16.35 6.13
N GLN A 299 8.35 16.35 7.45
CA GLN A 299 7.25 16.32 8.42
C GLN A 299 6.44 17.62 8.42
N ARG A 300 7.07 18.80 8.27
CA ARG A 300 6.35 20.07 8.11
C ARG A 300 5.50 20.10 6.84
N ALA A 301 6.00 19.51 5.75
CA ALA A 301 5.22 19.35 4.53
C ALA A 301 4.01 18.43 4.70
N ALA A 302 4.17 17.33 5.45
CA ALA A 302 3.09 16.41 5.78
C ALA A 302 2.06 17.05 6.71
N GLU A 303 2.49 17.85 7.69
CA GLU A 303 1.58 18.62 8.56
C GLU A 303 0.71 19.57 7.74
N ALA A 304 1.29 20.25 6.76
CA ALA A 304 0.60 21.23 5.94
C ALA A 304 -0.58 20.65 5.14
N ILE A 305 -0.64 19.34 4.90
CA ILE A 305 -1.80 18.72 4.23
C ILE A 305 -3.07 18.83 5.08
N TYR A 306 -2.92 19.00 6.40
CA TYR A 306 -4.03 19.11 7.34
C TYR A 306 -4.57 20.54 7.50
N SER A 307 -3.90 21.55 6.92
CA SER A 307 -4.44 22.90 6.86
C SER A 307 -5.72 22.95 5.99
N PRO A 308 -6.57 23.99 6.11
CA PRO A 308 -7.72 24.15 5.23
C PRO A 308 -7.34 24.13 3.74
N GLU A 309 -6.25 24.80 3.37
CA GLU A 309 -5.73 24.88 2.00
C GLU A 309 -5.19 23.53 1.54
N GLY A 310 -4.40 22.86 2.40
CA GLY A 310 -3.85 21.54 2.14
C GLY A 310 -4.96 20.52 1.88
N LYS A 311 -5.96 20.45 2.77
CA LYS A 311 -7.11 19.54 2.62
C LYS A 311 -7.86 19.76 1.32
N LYS A 312 -8.06 21.02 0.92
CA LYS A 312 -8.70 21.38 -0.35
C LYS A 312 -7.88 20.86 -1.54
N GLN A 313 -6.58 21.14 -1.57
CA GLN A 313 -5.67 20.72 -2.66
C GLN A 313 -5.55 19.20 -2.78
N ILE A 314 -5.52 18.49 -1.65
CA ILE A 314 -5.54 17.02 -1.61
C ILE A 314 -6.84 16.49 -2.18
N LYS A 315 -8.00 17.03 -1.77
CA LYS A 315 -9.31 16.62 -2.28
C LYS A 315 -9.42 16.81 -3.79
N GLU A 316 -8.93 17.94 -4.32
CA GLU A 316 -8.90 18.21 -5.76
C GLU A 316 -8.01 17.20 -6.51
N THR A 317 -6.85 16.85 -5.96
CA THR A 317 -5.94 15.85 -6.52
C THR A 317 -6.55 14.45 -6.54
N ILE A 318 -7.19 14.03 -5.44
CA ILE A 318 -7.88 12.74 -5.36
C ILE A 318 -9.05 12.70 -6.36
N ALA A 319 -9.87 13.75 -6.39
CA ALA A 319 -10.99 13.85 -7.33
C ALA A 319 -10.53 13.73 -8.79
N TYR A 320 -9.40 14.34 -9.14
CA TYR A 320 -8.80 14.21 -10.48
C TYR A 320 -8.46 12.75 -10.81
N TYR A 321 -7.81 12.01 -9.91
CA TYR A 321 -7.47 10.60 -10.14
C TYR A 321 -8.68 9.66 -10.11
N MET A 322 -9.71 9.98 -9.34
CA MET A 322 -10.98 9.24 -9.36
C MET A 322 -11.77 9.51 -10.64
N HIS A 323 -11.69 10.72 -11.19
CA HIS A 323 -12.25 11.02 -12.50
C HIS A 323 -11.53 10.26 -13.63
N ASN A 324 -10.19 10.16 -13.56
CA ASN A 324 -9.44 9.28 -14.46
C ASN A 324 -9.88 7.81 -14.34
N ALA A 325 -10.12 7.34 -13.12
CA ALA A 325 -10.64 5.99 -12.86
C ALA A 325 -11.97 5.75 -13.57
N GLN A 326 -12.90 6.71 -13.42
CA GLN A 326 -14.21 6.67 -14.07
C GLN A 326 -14.09 6.60 -15.59
N ILE A 327 -13.27 7.46 -16.22
CA ILE A 327 -13.09 7.50 -17.67
C ILE A 327 -12.51 6.20 -18.20
N LEU A 328 -11.45 5.70 -17.56
CA LEU A 328 -10.84 4.43 -17.94
C LEU A 328 -11.86 3.29 -17.80
N LYS A 329 -12.61 3.26 -16.71
CA LYS A 329 -13.61 2.22 -16.43
C LYS A 329 -14.74 2.25 -17.46
N GLU A 330 -15.43 3.38 -17.60
CA GLU A 330 -16.53 3.53 -18.55
C GLU A 330 -16.04 3.26 -19.98
N GLY A 331 -14.92 3.88 -20.38
CA GLY A 331 -14.37 3.74 -21.73
C GLY A 331 -14.03 2.30 -22.12
N LEU A 332 -13.46 1.53 -21.20
CA LEU A 332 -13.05 0.15 -21.44
C LEU A 332 -14.19 -0.86 -21.22
N SER A 333 -15.15 -0.59 -20.34
CA SER A 333 -16.35 -1.44 -20.18
C SER A 333 -17.20 -1.47 -21.45
N HIS A 334 -17.33 -0.35 -22.18
CA HIS A 334 -18.00 -0.32 -23.49
C HIS A 334 -17.30 -1.19 -24.55
N ALA A 335 -16.07 -1.64 -24.29
CA ALA A 335 -15.32 -2.54 -25.16
C ALA A 335 -15.48 -4.02 -24.79
N GLY A 336 -16.39 -4.34 -23.87
CA GLY A 336 -16.67 -5.71 -23.43
C GLY A 336 -15.71 -6.25 -22.35
N LEU A 337 -14.83 -5.40 -21.82
CA LEU A 337 -13.94 -5.79 -20.71
C LEU A 337 -14.69 -5.79 -19.37
N GLN A 338 -14.48 -6.84 -18.59
CA GLN A 338 -14.96 -6.93 -17.21
C GLN A 338 -13.97 -6.23 -16.28
N ILE A 339 -14.44 -5.19 -15.57
CA ILE A 339 -13.59 -4.28 -14.79
C ILE A 339 -14.11 -4.16 -13.36
N TYR A 340 -13.19 -4.29 -12.42
CA TYR A 340 -13.40 -4.10 -10.98
C TYR A 340 -12.56 -2.94 -10.46
N GLY A 341 -12.93 -2.41 -9.29
CA GLY A 341 -12.28 -1.25 -8.69
C GLY A 341 -12.53 0.05 -9.48
N GLY A 342 -11.87 1.12 -9.03
CA GLY A 342 -12.02 2.47 -9.57
C GLY A 342 -13.01 3.35 -8.82
N GLU A 343 -13.83 2.80 -7.92
CA GLU A 343 -14.76 3.56 -7.09
C GLU A 343 -14.14 4.09 -5.80
N HIS A 344 -13.17 3.37 -5.25
CA HIS A 344 -12.60 3.64 -3.92
C HIS A 344 -11.09 3.52 -3.87
N ALA A 345 -10.45 3.33 -5.04
CA ALA A 345 -9.02 3.22 -5.18
C ALA A 345 -8.60 3.74 -6.56
N PRO A 346 -7.38 4.26 -6.71
CA PRO A 346 -6.85 4.79 -7.97
C PRO A 346 -6.33 3.67 -8.90
N TYR A 347 -7.03 2.52 -8.91
CA TYR A 347 -6.70 1.35 -9.71
C TYR A 347 -7.93 0.71 -10.30
N LEU A 348 -7.79 0.19 -11.52
CA LEU A 348 -8.73 -0.73 -12.14
C LEU A 348 -8.11 -2.12 -12.21
N TRP A 349 -8.92 -3.12 -11.92
CA TRP A 349 -8.56 -4.53 -12.03
C TRP A 349 -9.40 -5.16 -13.13
N ILE A 350 -8.74 -5.51 -14.23
CA ILE A 350 -9.41 -5.84 -15.49
C ILE A 350 -9.17 -7.31 -15.79
N ARG A 351 -10.26 -8.07 -15.98
CA ARG A 351 -10.18 -9.46 -16.43
C ARG A 351 -9.73 -9.49 -17.89
N ILE A 352 -8.69 -10.27 -18.18
CA ILE A 352 -8.20 -10.45 -19.55
C ILE A 352 -9.10 -11.43 -20.33
N PRO A 353 -9.17 -11.34 -21.66
CA PRO A 353 -9.90 -12.30 -22.48
C PRO A 353 -9.36 -13.75 -22.35
N GLU A 354 -10.23 -14.77 -22.40
CA GLU A 354 -9.92 -16.18 -22.08
C GLU A 354 -8.80 -16.85 -22.91
N ARG A 355 -8.30 -16.22 -23.97
CA ARG A 355 -7.32 -16.79 -24.91
C ARG A 355 -5.90 -16.25 -24.75
N THR A 356 -5.62 -15.49 -23.70
CA THR A 356 -4.30 -14.89 -23.45
C THR A 356 -3.90 -14.99 -21.98
N THR A 357 -2.59 -14.82 -21.72
CA THR A 357 -2.05 -14.77 -20.35
C THR A 357 -1.83 -13.31 -19.94
N ALA A 358 -1.73 -13.00 -18.65
CA ALA A 358 -1.52 -11.61 -18.21
C ALA A 358 -0.26 -10.99 -18.84
N TRP A 359 0.81 -11.77 -18.99
CA TRP A 359 2.05 -11.31 -19.64
C TRP A 359 1.90 -11.09 -21.14
N LYS A 360 1.22 -11.99 -21.85
CA LYS A 360 0.95 -11.81 -23.29
C LYS A 360 0.06 -10.61 -23.54
N PHE A 361 -0.96 -10.40 -22.70
CA PHE A 361 -1.83 -9.23 -22.81
C PHE A 361 -1.08 -7.92 -22.48
N PHE A 362 -0.21 -7.93 -21.47
CA PHE A 362 0.70 -6.81 -21.22
C PHE A 362 1.57 -6.48 -22.44
N GLU A 363 2.17 -7.49 -23.09
CA GLU A 363 2.97 -7.28 -24.29
C GLU A 363 2.14 -6.77 -25.45
N GLN A 364 0.94 -7.32 -25.67
CA GLN A 364 0.01 -6.84 -26.70
C GLN A 364 -0.29 -5.35 -26.50
N LEU A 365 -0.67 -4.92 -25.29
CA LEU A 365 -0.94 -3.51 -25.00
C LEU A 365 0.30 -2.62 -25.10
N LEU A 366 1.48 -3.14 -24.72
CA LEU A 366 2.73 -2.41 -24.85
C LEU A 366 3.09 -2.16 -26.33
N TYR A 367 2.98 -3.19 -27.17
CA TYR A 367 3.42 -3.12 -28.57
C TYR A 367 2.38 -2.49 -29.50
N GLU A 368 1.10 -2.81 -29.33
CA GLU A 368 0.03 -2.37 -30.24
C GLU A 368 -0.66 -1.10 -29.74
N ALA A 369 -0.91 -0.99 -28.43
CA ALA A 369 -1.57 0.16 -27.83
C ALA A 369 -0.58 1.18 -27.22
N GLN A 370 0.73 0.90 -27.22
CA GLN A 370 1.76 1.76 -26.61
C GLN A 370 1.39 2.17 -25.18
N THR A 371 0.76 1.25 -24.44
CA THR A 371 0.22 1.51 -23.11
C THR A 371 0.81 0.50 -22.13
N ILE A 372 1.48 1.00 -21.09
CA ILE A 372 2.05 0.19 -20.03
C ILE A 372 0.95 -0.10 -19.01
N VAL A 373 0.72 -1.37 -18.74
CA VAL A 373 -0.14 -1.87 -17.66
C VAL A 373 0.68 -2.74 -16.71
N THR A 374 0.09 -3.25 -15.63
CA THR A 374 0.76 -4.22 -14.76
C THR A 374 0.11 -5.60 -14.90
N PRO A 375 0.83 -6.64 -15.35
CA PRO A 375 0.30 -8.01 -15.35
C PRO A 375 -0.12 -8.44 -13.94
N GLY A 376 -1.27 -9.11 -13.82
CA GLY A 376 -1.84 -9.47 -12.52
C GLY A 376 -1.02 -10.50 -11.75
N THR A 377 -0.22 -11.33 -12.44
CA THR A 377 0.69 -12.31 -11.84
C THR A 377 1.71 -11.72 -10.87
N GLY A 378 1.99 -10.41 -10.95
CA GLY A 378 2.82 -9.71 -9.99
C GLY A 378 2.22 -9.58 -8.59
N PHE A 379 0.93 -9.89 -8.44
CA PHE A 379 0.17 -9.76 -7.20
C PHE A 379 -0.24 -11.11 -6.59
N GLY A 380 0.19 -12.24 -7.17
CA GLY A 380 -0.17 -13.58 -6.73
C GLY A 380 -0.78 -14.43 -7.84
N PRO A 381 -0.99 -15.74 -7.59
CA PRO A 381 -1.44 -16.69 -8.60
C PRO A 381 -2.86 -16.39 -9.13
N GLU A 382 -3.75 -15.86 -8.30
CA GLU A 382 -5.10 -15.44 -8.67
C GLU A 382 -5.11 -14.25 -9.66
N GLY A 383 -3.94 -13.62 -9.89
CA GLY A 383 -3.77 -12.54 -10.84
C GLY A 383 -3.49 -12.97 -12.29
N GLU A 384 -3.34 -14.26 -12.60
CA GLU A 384 -3.01 -14.73 -13.97
C GLU A 384 -4.00 -14.26 -15.04
N ASN A 385 -5.28 -14.15 -14.68
CA ASN A 385 -6.35 -13.76 -15.60
C ASN A 385 -6.67 -12.26 -15.56
N TYR A 386 -5.75 -11.44 -15.06
CA TYR A 386 -6.00 -10.03 -14.83
C TYR A 386 -4.82 -9.14 -15.19
N ILE A 387 -5.12 -7.86 -15.40
CA ILE A 387 -4.16 -6.76 -15.38
C ILE A 387 -4.64 -5.66 -14.44
N ARG A 388 -3.70 -4.90 -13.89
CA ARG A 388 -3.98 -3.66 -13.16
C ARG A 388 -3.65 -2.46 -14.03
N LEU A 389 -4.56 -1.48 -14.06
CA LEU A 389 -4.33 -0.14 -14.58
C LEU A 389 -4.29 0.85 -13.42
N SER A 390 -3.25 1.67 -13.36
CA SER A 390 -3.16 2.86 -12.51
C SER A 390 -3.95 4.02 -13.12
N THR A 391 -4.60 4.80 -12.28
CA THR A 391 -5.31 6.03 -12.70
C THR A 391 -4.46 7.29 -12.50
N PHE A 392 -3.26 7.12 -11.95
CA PHE A 392 -2.23 8.15 -11.85
C PHE A 392 -1.58 8.44 -13.22
N ALA A 393 -2.28 9.20 -14.05
CA ALA A 393 -1.83 9.64 -15.37
C ALA A 393 -2.43 11.00 -15.70
N LYS A 394 -2.00 11.61 -16.81
CA LYS A 394 -2.70 12.79 -17.32
C LYS A 394 -4.08 12.39 -17.84
N TYR A 395 -5.04 13.29 -17.70
CA TYR A 395 -6.42 13.08 -18.14
C TYR A 395 -6.47 12.73 -19.64
N GLU A 396 -5.70 13.46 -20.45
CA GLU A 396 -5.62 13.26 -21.90
C GLU A 396 -4.98 11.91 -22.25
N GLU A 397 -3.99 11.49 -21.44
CA GLU A 397 -3.37 10.16 -21.57
C GLU A 397 -4.36 9.05 -21.22
N CYS A 398 -5.23 9.24 -20.22
CA CYS A 398 -6.30 8.28 -19.92
C CYS A 398 -7.29 8.15 -21.08
N GLN A 399 -7.75 9.27 -21.66
CA GLN A 399 -8.65 9.25 -22.82
C GLN A 399 -8.00 8.57 -24.04
N GLU A 400 -6.74 8.91 -24.31
CA GLU A 400 -5.98 8.32 -25.40
C GLU A 400 -5.72 6.82 -25.18
N ALA A 401 -5.43 6.40 -23.95
CA ALA A 401 -5.28 4.99 -23.60
C ALA A 401 -6.58 4.22 -23.84
N VAL A 402 -7.75 4.75 -23.46
CA VAL A 402 -9.06 4.16 -23.80
C VAL A 402 -9.16 3.97 -25.32
N ARG A 403 -8.87 5.01 -26.10
CA ARG A 403 -8.96 4.96 -27.57
C ARG A 403 -8.01 3.90 -28.17
N ARG A 404 -6.79 3.78 -27.66
CA ARG A 404 -5.79 2.82 -28.15
C ARG A 404 -6.13 1.39 -27.77
N ILE A 405 -6.47 1.15 -26.51
CA ILE A 405 -6.84 -0.17 -26.01
C ILE A 405 -8.07 -0.69 -26.76
N ARG A 406 -9.10 0.13 -26.95
CA ARG A 406 -10.31 -0.24 -27.72
C ARG A 406 -10.06 -0.63 -29.17
N LYS A 407 -8.99 -0.13 -29.79
CA LYS A 407 -8.61 -0.52 -31.17
C LYS A 407 -7.77 -1.79 -31.20
N CYS A 408 -7.14 -2.13 -30.08
CA CYS A 408 -6.24 -3.27 -29.93
C CYS A 408 -7.01 -4.56 -29.58
N ILE A 409 -8.16 -4.43 -28.91
CA ILE A 409 -8.98 -5.57 -28.44
C ILE A 409 -10.19 -5.86 -29.32
#